data_AF-A0A1I3P1L0-F1
#
_entry.id   AF-A0A1I3P1L0-F1
#
_cell.length_a   1.000
_cell.length_b   1.000
_cell.length_c   1.000
_cell.angle_alpha   90.00
_cell.angle_beta   90.00
_cell.angle_gamma   90.00
#
_symmetry.space_group_name_H-M   'P 1'
#
loop_
_entity.id
_entity.type
_entity.pdbx_description
1 polymer ?
#
loop_
_entity_poly.entity_id
_entity_poly.type
_entity_poly.pdbx_seq_one_letter_code
_entity_poly.pdbx_strand_id
1 'polypeptide(L)'
;MNGKNRYYFRSRIREAKFRQLIRCFSLDFTATSTAKLTGISIRSVNSIYLKIRQRIACCCELESPLQGSVEVDESYFGAQRVRGRRGRGAYGKTIVFGVLKRQGKVYTEIVPDCSKATLQAMIRGHVAPDTVIHSDGWRGYDGLVDIGFNKHFRVHHGDSEFANGERHINGIES
;
A
#
# COMPACT_ATOMS: atom_id res chain seq x y z
N MET A 1 39.58 4.80 12.42
CA MET A 1 38.41 4.26 13.13
C MET A 1 37.62 3.38 12.17
N ASN A 2 37.53 2.08 12.46
CA ASN A 2 36.91 1.10 11.57
C ASN A 2 35.39 1.33 11.56
N GLY A 3 34.91 2.12 10.58
CA GLY A 3 33.53 2.57 10.46
C GLY A 3 32.56 1.41 10.18
N LYS A 4 32.20 0.68 11.23
CA LYS A 4 31.15 -0.34 11.18
C LYS A 4 29.83 0.33 10.83
N ASN A 5 29.14 -0.21 9.83
CA ASN A 5 27.82 0.25 9.44
C ASN A 5 26.79 -0.12 10.52
N ARG A 6 26.24 0.89 11.21
CA ARG A 6 25.28 0.71 12.30
C ARG A 6 23.93 0.17 11.84
N TYR A 7 23.57 0.43 10.57
CA TYR A 7 22.27 0.08 10.02
C TYR A 7 22.26 -1.28 9.31
N TYR A 8 23.44 -1.79 8.92
CA TYR A 8 23.57 -3.06 8.23
C TYR A 8 24.73 -3.89 8.78
N PHE A 9 24.43 -4.61 9.86
CA PHE A 9 25.39 -5.38 10.64
C PHE A 9 26.09 -6.47 9.82
N ARG A 10 27.37 -6.72 10.12
CA ARG A 10 28.25 -7.70 9.43
C ARG A 10 28.40 -7.47 7.91
N SER A 11 28.03 -6.29 7.41
CA SER A 11 28.22 -5.94 6.01
C SER A 11 29.60 -5.34 5.73
N ARG A 12 30.14 -5.60 4.53
CA ARG A 12 31.31 -4.89 3.99
C ARG A 12 30.95 -3.51 3.40
N ILE A 13 29.65 -3.17 3.36
CA ILE A 13 29.17 -1.88 2.86
C ILE A 13 29.36 -0.82 3.94
N ARG A 14 30.19 0.18 3.63
CA ARG A 14 30.41 1.35 4.50
C ARG A 14 29.11 2.11 4.76
N GLU A 15 28.98 2.69 5.94
CA GLU A 15 27.77 3.41 6.35
C GLU A 15 27.38 4.53 5.37
N ALA A 16 28.33 5.32 4.88
CA ALA A 16 28.07 6.39 3.91
C ALA A 16 27.42 5.87 2.62
N LYS A 17 27.90 4.72 2.10
CA LYS A 17 27.32 4.07 0.91
C LYS A 17 25.94 3.49 1.19
N PHE A 18 25.71 2.98 2.40
CA PHE A 18 24.39 2.51 2.81
C PHE A 18 23.37 3.65 2.93
N ARG A 19 23.77 4.80 3.48
CA ARG A 19 22.92 6.01 3.50
C ARG A 19 22.59 6.51 2.09
N GLN A 20 23.57 6.48 1.18
CA GLN A 20 23.33 6.78 -0.24
C GLN A 20 22.31 5.82 -0.86
N LEU A 21 22.41 4.52 -0.56
CA LEU A 21 21.45 3.51 -1.00
C LEU A 21 20.04 3.77 -0.46
N ILE A 22 19.90 4.12 0.82
CA ILE A 22 18.59 4.51 1.40
C ILE A 22 18.02 5.71 0.66
N ARG A 23 18.83 6.74 0.38
CA ARG A 23 18.39 7.90 -0.39
C ARG A 23 17.95 7.52 -1.80
N CYS A 24 18.64 6.59 -2.44
CA CYS A 24 18.22 6.07 -3.74
C CYS A 24 16.87 5.33 -3.64
N PHE A 25 16.67 4.54 -2.59
CA PHE A 25 15.41 3.84 -2.34
C PHE A 25 14.25 4.82 -2.12
N SER A 26 14.46 5.87 -1.31
CA SER A 26 13.42 6.88 -1.03
C SER A 26 13.07 7.78 -2.22
N LEU A 27 13.89 7.78 -3.27
CA LEU A 27 13.66 8.53 -4.51
C LEU A 27 13.22 7.59 -5.66
N ASP A 28 12.77 6.38 -5.34
CA ASP A 28 12.30 5.36 -6.28
C ASP A 28 13.29 4.98 -7.40
N PHE A 29 14.59 5.12 -7.15
CA PHE A 29 15.58 4.61 -8.08
C PHE A 29 15.55 3.09 -8.12
N THR A 30 15.52 2.52 -9.33
CA THR A 30 15.63 1.07 -9.53
C THR A 30 16.94 0.52 -8.98
N ALA A 31 16.96 -0.78 -8.68
CA ALA A 31 18.17 -1.44 -8.18
C ALA A 31 19.35 -1.33 -9.16
N THR A 32 19.07 -1.35 -10.47
CA THR A 32 20.08 -1.16 -11.52
C THR A 32 20.69 0.24 -11.49
N SER A 33 19.86 1.29 -11.44
CA SER A 33 20.34 2.67 -11.34
C SER A 33 21.12 2.90 -10.06
N THR A 34 20.62 2.36 -8.95
CA THR A 34 21.27 2.47 -7.64
C THR A 34 22.61 1.75 -7.58
N ALA A 35 22.72 0.56 -8.20
CA ALA A 35 23.98 -0.15 -8.32
C ALA A 35 25.03 0.68 -9.08
N LYS A 36 24.63 1.32 -10.20
CA LYS A 36 25.50 2.22 -10.97
C LYS A 36 25.94 3.44 -10.16
N LEU A 37 25.02 4.09 -9.45
CA LEU A 37 25.30 5.31 -8.66
C LEU A 37 26.14 5.05 -7.40
N THR A 38 25.96 3.89 -6.76
CA THR A 38 26.62 3.57 -5.49
C THR A 38 27.90 2.75 -5.67
N GLY A 39 28.06 2.04 -6.80
CA GLY A 39 29.13 1.07 -7.03
C GLY A 39 28.94 -0.26 -6.29
N ILE A 40 27.76 -0.49 -5.71
CA ILE A 40 27.40 -1.75 -5.04
C ILE A 40 26.85 -2.73 -6.08
N SER A 41 27.18 -4.02 -5.95
CA SER A 41 26.61 -5.05 -6.84
C SER A 41 25.08 -5.02 -6.84
N ILE A 42 24.46 -5.16 -8.01
CA ILE A 42 23.01 -5.19 -8.16
C ILE A 42 22.34 -6.27 -7.27
N ARG A 43 22.99 -7.43 -7.10
CA ARG A 43 22.54 -8.49 -6.19
C ARG A 43 22.42 -7.99 -4.75
N SER A 44 23.42 -7.25 -4.27
CA SER A 44 23.41 -6.70 -2.91
C SER A 44 22.36 -5.59 -2.77
N VAL A 45 22.22 -4.72 -3.78
CA VAL A 45 21.17 -3.68 -3.79
C VAL A 45 19.78 -4.31 -3.72
N ASN A 46 19.49 -5.33 -4.55
CA ASN A 46 18.24 -6.07 -4.53
C ASN A 46 17.96 -6.69 -3.15
N SER A 47 18.94 -7.35 -2.56
CA SER A 47 18.80 -7.95 -1.22
C SER A 47 18.49 -6.89 -0.16
N ILE A 48 19.17 -5.74 -0.20
CA ILE A 48 18.94 -4.65 0.77
C ILE A 48 17.57 -4.00 0.54
N TYR A 49 17.19 -3.71 -0.70
CA TYR A 49 15.87 -3.16 -1.04
C TYR A 49 14.74 -4.07 -0.55
N LEU A 50 14.90 -5.39 -0.70
CA LEU A 50 13.93 -6.35 -0.20
C LEU A 50 13.81 -6.29 1.34
N LYS A 51 14.94 -6.23 2.05
CA LYS A 51 14.95 -6.07 3.52
C LYS A 51 14.31 -4.77 3.97
N ILE A 52 14.53 -3.67 3.24
CA ILE A 52 13.88 -2.39 3.52
C ILE A 52 12.36 -2.53 3.35
N ARG A 53 11.88 -3.12 2.24
CA ARG A 53 10.45 -3.37 2.03
C ARG A 53 9.82 -4.25 3.11
N GLN A 54 10.50 -5.33 3.50
CA GLN A 54 10.04 -6.19 4.60
C GLN A 54 9.93 -5.42 5.92
N ARG A 55 10.89 -4.52 6.21
CA ARG A 55 10.84 -3.68 7.40
C ARG A 55 9.69 -2.67 7.33
N ILE A 56 9.45 -2.06 6.18
CA ILE A 56 8.31 -1.16 5.96
C ILE A 56 7.00 -1.92 6.20
N ALA A 57 6.83 -3.10 5.60
CA ALA A 57 5.64 -3.93 5.82
C ALA A 57 5.42 -4.25 7.31
N CYS A 58 6.47 -4.69 8.02
CA CYS A 58 6.40 -4.94 9.46
C CYS A 58 6.03 -3.68 10.26
N CYS A 59 6.53 -2.50 9.86
CA CYS A 59 6.14 -1.24 10.49
C CYS A 59 4.67 -0.91 10.23
N CYS A 60 4.14 -1.18 9.03
CA CYS A 60 2.72 -1.00 8.73
C CYS A 60 1.83 -1.89 9.60
N GLU A 61 2.21 -3.15 9.83
CA GLU A 61 1.46 -4.07 10.71
C GLU A 61 1.38 -3.55 12.16
N LEU A 62 2.44 -2.93 12.67
CA LEU A 62 2.46 -2.36 14.02
C LEU A 62 1.54 -1.16 14.20
N GLU A 63 1.10 -0.54 13.10
CA GLU A 63 0.17 0.59 13.14
C GLU A 63 -1.30 0.16 12.99
N SER A 64 -1.55 -1.13 12.73
CA SER A 64 -2.90 -1.71 12.72
C SER A 64 -3.41 -1.94 14.15
N PRO A 65 -4.71 -1.72 14.44
CA PRO A 65 -5.74 -1.23 13.53
C PRO A 65 -5.68 0.29 13.33
N LEU A 66 -5.98 0.71 12.09
CA LEU A 66 -6.08 2.11 11.74
C LEU A 66 -7.31 2.75 12.40
N GLN A 67 -7.16 4.00 12.82
CA GLN A 67 -8.20 4.80 13.51
C GLN A 67 -8.36 6.17 12.85
N GLY A 68 -9.54 6.77 13.02
CA GLY A 68 -9.84 8.13 12.58
C GLY A 68 -10.70 8.15 11.32
N SER A 69 -10.14 8.65 10.22
CA SER A 69 -10.80 8.64 8.90
C SER A 69 -9.90 7.92 7.90
N VAL A 70 -10.47 6.90 7.27
CA VAL A 70 -9.81 6.05 6.28
C VAL A 70 -10.61 5.98 5.00
N GLU A 71 -9.90 5.82 3.90
CA GLU A 71 -10.39 5.50 2.57
C GLU A 71 -10.04 4.04 2.29
N VAL A 72 -10.98 3.30 1.71
CA VAL A 72 -10.78 1.90 1.30
C VAL A 72 -10.98 1.76 -0.20
N ASP A 73 -10.07 1.04 -0.86
CA ASP A 73 -10.08 0.86 -2.31
C ASP A 73 -9.38 -0.45 -2.73
N GLU A 74 -9.57 -0.86 -3.99
CA GLU A 74 -9.02 -2.08 -4.57
C GLU A 74 -8.26 -1.81 -5.88
N SER A 75 -6.97 -2.14 -5.90
CA SER A 75 -6.11 -1.99 -7.08
C SER A 75 -5.74 -3.36 -7.68
N TYR A 76 -5.45 -3.38 -8.99
CA TYR A 76 -5.15 -4.61 -9.74
C TYR A 76 -3.77 -4.56 -10.41
N PHE A 77 -2.85 -5.44 -9.99
CA PHE A 77 -1.47 -5.49 -10.44
C PHE A 77 -1.15 -6.74 -11.27
N GLY A 78 -0.06 -6.72 -12.04
CA GLY A 78 0.66 -7.94 -12.43
C GLY A 78 0.26 -8.65 -13.72
N ALA A 79 -0.88 -8.37 -14.36
CA ALA A 79 -1.16 -8.95 -15.69
C ALA A 79 -0.80 -7.97 -16.81
N GLN A 80 0.02 -8.43 -17.76
CA GLN A 80 0.10 -7.81 -19.08
C GLN A 80 -1.34 -7.80 -19.64
N ARG A 81 -1.83 -6.62 -20.07
CA ARG A 81 -3.23 -6.44 -20.47
C ARG A 81 -3.61 -7.50 -21.52
N VAL A 82 -4.40 -8.49 -21.12
CA VAL A 82 -5.00 -9.46 -22.04
C VAL A 82 -6.20 -8.79 -22.71
N ARG A 83 -6.28 -8.86 -24.04
CA ARG A 83 -7.42 -8.31 -24.81
C ARG A 83 -8.69 -9.09 -24.43
N GLY A 84 -9.73 -8.39 -23.99
CA GLY A 84 -10.98 -9.01 -23.52
C GLY A 84 -11.43 -8.44 -22.18
N ARG A 85 -11.39 -9.27 -21.13
CA ARG A 85 -11.93 -8.93 -19.80
C ARG A 85 -11.17 -7.75 -19.16
N ARG A 86 -11.92 -6.71 -18.77
CA ARG A 86 -11.43 -5.51 -18.08
C ARG A 86 -11.90 -5.51 -16.62
N GLY A 87 -11.28 -4.66 -15.79
CA GLY A 87 -11.64 -4.50 -14.38
C GLY A 87 -11.48 -5.79 -13.58
N ARG A 88 -12.41 -6.01 -12.65
CA ARG A 88 -12.41 -7.08 -11.63
C ARG A 88 -12.49 -8.52 -12.19
N GLY A 89 -12.81 -8.67 -13.48
CA GLY A 89 -12.90 -9.96 -14.17
C GLY A 89 -11.67 -10.35 -15.00
N ALA A 90 -10.60 -9.52 -15.00
CA ALA A 90 -9.39 -9.79 -15.76
C ALA A 90 -8.54 -10.89 -15.08
N TYR A 91 -8.33 -12.00 -15.80
CA TYR A 91 -7.60 -13.17 -15.28
C TYR A 91 -6.11 -12.86 -15.07
N GLY A 92 -5.52 -13.44 -14.03
CA GLY A 92 -4.08 -13.34 -13.75
C GLY A 92 -3.62 -12.03 -13.11
N LYS A 93 -4.53 -11.17 -12.65
CA LYS A 93 -4.18 -9.97 -11.87
C LYS A 93 -4.09 -10.30 -10.39
N THR A 94 -3.08 -9.76 -9.73
CA THR A 94 -3.00 -9.71 -8.27
C THR A 94 -3.86 -8.56 -7.78
N ILE A 95 -4.83 -8.87 -6.93
CA ILE A 95 -5.70 -7.85 -6.34
C ILE A 95 -5.07 -7.40 -5.03
N VAL A 96 -4.95 -6.09 -4.87
CA VAL A 96 -4.44 -5.46 -3.66
C VAL A 96 -5.55 -4.60 -3.09
N PHE A 97 -6.00 -4.94 -1.89
CA PHE A 97 -6.86 -4.09 -1.09
C PHE A 97 -6.02 -3.06 -0.36
N GLY A 98 -6.49 -1.83 -0.31
CA GLY A 98 -5.79 -0.74 0.34
C GLY A 98 -6.68 0.04 1.30
N VAL A 99 -6.09 0.45 2.42
CA VAL A 99 -6.68 1.34 3.41
C VAL A 99 -5.78 2.57 3.56
N LEU A 100 -6.22 3.69 3.02
CA LEU A 100 -5.52 4.97 3.10
C LEU A 100 -6.07 5.79 4.27
N LYS A 101 -5.24 6.03 5.28
CA LYS A 101 -5.52 7.03 6.31
C LYS A 101 -5.29 8.42 5.72
N ARG A 102 -6.23 9.36 5.94
CA ARG A 102 -6.13 10.76 5.44
C ARG A 102 -4.87 11.54 5.85
N GLN A 103 -4.09 11.02 6.80
CA GLN A 103 -2.77 11.56 7.20
C GLN A 103 -1.60 10.98 6.37
N GLY A 104 -1.87 10.37 5.21
CA GLY A 104 -0.87 9.90 4.26
C GLY A 104 -0.27 8.52 4.56
N LYS A 105 -0.88 7.74 5.46
CA LYS A 105 -0.44 6.36 5.74
C LYS A 105 -1.31 5.37 5.01
N VAL A 106 -0.72 4.42 4.31
CA VAL A 106 -1.43 3.40 3.55
C VAL A 106 -1.10 2.03 4.13
N TYR A 107 -2.14 1.26 4.42
CA TYR A 107 -2.05 -0.18 4.62
C TYR A 107 -2.49 -0.88 3.33
N THR A 108 -1.77 -1.90 2.88
CA THR A 108 -2.14 -2.67 1.69
C THR A 108 -1.98 -4.16 1.94
N GLU A 109 -2.89 -4.94 1.39
CA GLU A 109 -2.91 -6.39 1.52
C GLU A 109 -3.34 -7.06 0.21
N ILE A 110 -2.69 -8.17 -0.13
CA ILE A 110 -3.08 -8.96 -1.30
C ILE A 110 -4.31 -9.79 -0.93
N VAL A 111 -5.39 -9.63 -1.69
CA VAL A 111 -6.65 -10.35 -1.46
C VAL A 111 -6.93 -11.36 -2.57
N PRO A 112 -7.58 -12.50 -2.26
CA PRO A 112 -7.92 -13.51 -3.25
C PRO A 112 -9.02 -13.05 -4.22
N ASP A 113 -9.93 -12.21 -3.75
CA ASP A 113 -11.05 -11.64 -4.51
C ASP A 113 -11.55 -10.32 -3.90
N CYS A 114 -12.44 -9.63 -4.62
CA CYS A 114 -13.17 -8.46 -4.12
C CYS A 114 -14.60 -8.82 -3.68
N SER A 115 -14.81 -10.01 -3.12
CA SER A 115 -16.10 -10.38 -2.57
C SER A 115 -16.40 -9.55 -1.32
N LYS A 116 -17.69 -9.31 -1.05
CA LYS A 116 -18.14 -8.64 0.17
C LYS A 116 -17.56 -9.29 1.43
N ALA A 117 -17.52 -10.62 1.47
CA ALA A 117 -16.98 -11.36 2.62
C ALA A 117 -15.48 -11.05 2.84
N THR A 118 -14.67 -11.10 1.78
CA THR A 118 -13.24 -10.81 1.84
C THR A 118 -12.98 -9.37 2.27
N LEU A 119 -13.64 -8.40 1.62
CA LEU A 119 -13.44 -6.97 1.92
C LEU A 119 -13.88 -6.61 3.35
N GLN A 120 -15.03 -7.11 3.80
CA GLN A 120 -15.50 -6.89 5.16
C GLN A 120 -14.58 -7.53 6.21
N ALA A 121 -14.04 -8.71 5.93
CA ALA A 121 -13.06 -9.35 6.81
C ALA A 121 -11.80 -8.50 6.94
N MET A 122 -11.26 -7.99 5.83
CA MET A 122 -10.09 -7.11 5.84
C MET A 122 -10.35 -5.82 6.61
N ILE A 123 -11.48 -5.17 6.37
CA ILE A 123 -11.84 -3.94 7.08
C ILE A 123 -11.96 -4.20 8.59
N ARG A 124 -12.63 -5.27 9.01
CA ARG A 124 -12.74 -5.61 10.44
C ARG A 124 -11.40 -5.94 11.10
N GLY A 125 -10.47 -6.56 10.35
CA GLY A 125 -9.15 -6.91 10.87
C GLY A 125 -8.22 -5.71 11.06
N HIS A 126 -8.35 -4.69 10.21
CA HIS A 126 -7.36 -3.61 10.09
C HIS A 126 -7.90 -2.20 10.37
N VAL A 127 -9.20 -2.05 10.62
CA VAL A 127 -9.85 -0.76 10.90
C VAL A 127 -10.67 -0.85 12.18
N ALA A 128 -10.48 0.10 13.10
CA ALA A 128 -11.24 0.14 14.34
C ALA A 128 -12.72 0.49 14.07
N PRO A 129 -13.71 -0.12 14.78
CA PRO A 129 -15.14 0.08 14.51
C PRO A 129 -15.62 1.54 14.50
N ASP A 130 -15.04 2.39 15.35
CA ASP A 130 -15.42 3.81 15.47
C ASP A 130 -14.84 4.72 14.36
N THR A 131 -14.10 4.13 13.41
CA THR A 131 -13.46 4.84 12.30
C THR A 131 -14.48 5.26 11.25
N VAL A 132 -14.28 6.46 10.70
CA VAL A 132 -15.00 6.94 9.52
C VAL A 132 -14.42 6.30 8.27
N ILE A 133 -15.22 5.50 7.57
CA ILE A 133 -14.80 4.81 6.34
C ILE A 133 -15.37 5.54 5.13
N HIS A 134 -14.51 5.84 4.17
CA HIS A 134 -14.88 6.31 2.84
C HIS A 134 -14.60 5.19 1.83
N SER A 135 -15.60 4.80 1.04
CA SER A 135 -15.42 3.84 -0.06
C SER A 135 -16.02 4.37 -1.35
N ASP A 136 -15.68 3.73 -2.47
CA ASP A 136 -16.42 3.89 -3.71
C ASP A 136 -17.87 3.35 -3.58
N GLY A 137 -18.64 3.50 -4.66
CA GLY A 137 -20.00 2.98 -4.76
C GLY A 137 -20.13 1.46 -4.98
N TRP A 138 -19.06 0.66 -4.78
CA TRP A 138 -19.11 -0.77 -5.05
C TRP A 138 -19.98 -1.54 -4.04
N ARG A 139 -20.77 -2.49 -4.55
CA ARG A 139 -21.67 -3.33 -3.74
C ARG A 139 -20.94 -4.22 -2.72
N GLY A 140 -19.64 -4.46 -2.92
CA GLY A 140 -18.81 -5.20 -1.95
C GLY A 140 -18.71 -4.50 -0.60
N TYR A 141 -18.88 -3.18 -0.56
CA TYR A 141 -18.94 -2.38 0.66
C TYR A 141 -20.35 -2.28 1.26
N ASP A 142 -21.36 -2.91 0.64
CA ASP A 142 -22.71 -2.96 1.20
C ASP A 142 -22.72 -3.69 2.54
N GLY A 143 -23.42 -3.13 3.53
CA GLY A 143 -23.56 -3.72 4.86
C GLY A 143 -22.35 -3.55 5.79
N LEU A 144 -21.50 -2.54 5.54
CA LEU A 144 -20.48 -2.11 6.52
C LEU A 144 -21.11 -1.58 7.82
N VAL A 145 -22.26 -0.91 7.70
CA VAL A 145 -23.04 -0.42 8.86
C VAL A 145 -23.53 -1.60 9.71
N ASP A 146 -24.04 -2.66 9.07
CA ASP A 146 -24.57 -3.85 9.76
C ASP A 146 -23.52 -4.60 10.59
N ILE A 147 -22.23 -4.34 10.34
CA ILE A 147 -21.11 -5.04 10.96
C ILE A 147 -20.31 -4.13 11.91
N GLY A 148 -20.87 -2.99 12.29
CA GLY A 148 -20.36 -2.11 13.33
C GLY A 148 -19.68 -0.83 12.84
N PHE A 149 -19.56 -0.61 11.52
CA PHE A 149 -18.98 0.63 10.97
C PHE A 149 -20.08 1.65 10.65
N ASN A 150 -20.61 2.27 11.71
CA ASN A 150 -21.74 3.19 11.62
C ASN A 150 -21.45 4.48 10.83
N LYS A 151 -20.17 4.82 10.65
CA LYS A 151 -19.72 6.03 9.94
C LYS A 151 -19.15 5.70 8.56
N HIS A 152 -19.94 4.99 7.75
CA HIS A 152 -19.58 4.64 6.37
C HIS A 152 -20.17 5.66 5.37
N PHE A 153 -19.31 6.30 4.60
CA PHE A 153 -19.67 7.22 3.53
C PHE A 153 -19.24 6.67 2.18
N ARG A 154 -20.17 6.65 1.22
CA ARG A 154 -19.88 6.30 -0.17
C ARG A 154 -19.67 7.57 -0.98
N VAL A 155 -18.78 7.51 -1.94
CA VAL A 155 -18.60 8.57 -2.93
C VAL A 155 -18.90 7.96 -4.31
N HIS A 156 -19.76 8.64 -5.07
CA HIS A 156 -20.24 8.15 -6.35
C HIS A 156 -19.42 8.76 -7.49
N HIS A 157 -18.57 7.95 -8.13
CA HIS A 157 -17.72 8.37 -9.26
C HIS A 157 -18.49 8.77 -10.54
N GLY A 158 -19.82 8.63 -10.56
CA GLY A 158 -20.66 8.97 -11.72
C GLY A 158 -21.07 10.45 -11.81
N ASP A 159 -21.06 11.18 -10.69
CA ASP A 159 -21.70 12.50 -10.59
C ASP A 159 -20.72 13.68 -10.58
N SER A 160 -19.49 13.49 -11.08
CA SER A 160 -18.44 14.52 -11.07
C SER A 160 -18.06 15.04 -9.67
N GLU A 161 -18.41 14.31 -8.59
CA GLU A 161 -17.96 14.59 -7.23
C GLU A 161 -16.54 14.08 -6.99
N PHE A 162 -15.56 14.60 -7.75
CA PHE A 162 -14.13 14.33 -7.52
C PHE A 162 -13.55 15.16 -6.35
N ALA A 163 -14.29 16.15 -5.88
CA ALA A 163 -13.93 16.98 -4.75
C ALA A 163 -15.17 17.72 -4.25
N ASN A 164 -15.86 17.14 -3.27
CA ASN A 164 -16.72 17.93 -2.39
C ASN A 164 -16.01 17.98 -1.05
N GLY A 165 -15.59 19.18 -0.64
CA GLY A 165 -14.71 19.53 0.49
C GLY A 165 -14.35 18.40 1.46
N GLU A 166 -13.04 18.19 1.64
CA GLU A 166 -12.40 17.16 2.48
C GLU A 166 -12.51 15.71 2.00
N ARG A 167 -13.38 15.35 1.04
CA ARG A 167 -13.54 13.97 0.56
C ARG A 167 -12.81 13.77 -0.77
N HIS A 168 -11.56 13.34 -0.69
CA HIS A 168 -10.85 12.79 -1.85
C HIS A 168 -10.83 11.27 -1.70
N ILE A 169 -11.25 10.57 -2.75
CA ILE A 169 -10.88 9.19 -3.02
C ILE A 169 -10.09 9.17 -4.34
N ASN A 170 -9.13 8.24 -4.46
CA ASN A 170 -8.04 8.11 -5.44
C ASN A 170 -6.64 8.42 -4.86
N GLY A 171 -6.50 8.55 -3.54
CA GLY A 171 -5.19 8.77 -2.93
C GLY A 171 -4.27 7.54 -3.03
N ILE A 172 -4.82 6.35 -3.31
CA ILE A 172 -4.03 5.14 -3.51
C ILE A 172 -3.49 4.98 -4.94
N GLU A 173 -4.15 5.63 -5.91
CA GLU A 173 -3.77 5.59 -7.33
C GLU A 173 -2.98 6.84 -7.80
N SER A 174 -2.83 7.85 -6.93
CA SER A 174 -2.11 9.11 -7.23
C SER A 174 -0.67 9.14 -6.72
#